data_AF-A0AAN8FA84-F1
#
_entry.id   AF-A0AAN8FA84-F1
#
_cell.length_a   1.000
_cell.length_b   1.000
_cell.length_c   1.000
_cell.angle_alpha   90.00
_cell.angle_beta   90.00
_cell.angle_gamma   90.00
#
_symmetry.space_group_name_H-M   'P 1'
#
loop_
_entity.id
_entity.type
_entity.pdbx_description
1 polymer ?
#
loop_
_entity_poly.entity_id
_entity_poly.type
_entity_poly.pdbx_seq_one_letter_code
_entity_poly.pdbx_strand_id
1 'polypeptide(L)'
;MRLVHECNVQLALFRNATQGIGTSHDGASLRREVETAGRACLKACEAAKNCVLPQLRHEGVEFTRHASQFIGCVAAYVVEMKRCVALEKTFPAPTEPSITPQQLAQRDN
;
A
#
# COMPACT_ATOMS: atom_id res chain seq x y z
N MET A 1 11.74 8.71 -11.80
CA MET A 1 11.17 7.40 -12.21
C MET A 1 9.64 7.41 -12.07
N ARG A 2 8.86 7.14 -13.14
CA ARG A 2 7.37 7.22 -13.14
C ARG A 2 6.70 6.22 -12.17
N LEU A 3 7.29 5.04 -11.98
CA LEU A 3 6.72 3.96 -11.16
C LEU A 3 6.80 4.24 -9.64
N VAL A 4 7.85 4.91 -9.18
CA VAL A 4 7.97 5.30 -7.76
C VAL A 4 6.97 6.40 -7.42
N HIS A 5 6.72 7.32 -8.35
CA HIS A 5 5.67 8.32 -8.22
C HIS A 5 4.29 7.67 -8.14
N GLU A 6 4.02 6.68 -8.99
CA GLU A 6 2.77 5.90 -8.95
C GLU A 6 2.58 5.20 -7.60
N CYS A 7 3.63 4.58 -7.03
CA CYS A 7 3.56 3.97 -5.69
C CYS A 7 3.12 4.99 -4.63
N ASN A 8 3.68 6.20 -4.69
CA ASN A 8 3.35 7.26 -3.73
C ASN A 8 1.90 7.76 -3.90
N VAL A 9 1.42 7.90 -5.14
CA VAL A 9 0.03 8.28 -5.41
C VAL A 9 -0.94 7.21 -4.89
N GLN A 10 -0.70 5.93 -5.20
CA GLN A 10 -1.57 4.84 -4.74
C GLN A 10 -1.55 4.69 -3.21
N LEU A 11 -0.40 4.93 -2.57
CA LEU A 11 -0.30 4.96 -1.12
C LEU A 11 -1.12 6.10 -0.50
N ALA A 12 -1.11 7.29 -1.11
CA ALA A 12 -1.91 8.42 -0.64
C ALA A 12 -3.41 8.13 -0.76
N LEU A 13 -3.85 7.53 -1.87
CA LEU A 13 -5.25 7.10 -2.06
C LEU A 13 -5.66 6.06 -1.01
N PHE A 14 -4.80 5.06 -0.77
CA PHE A 14 -5.07 4.03 0.24
C PHE A 14 -5.21 4.64 1.65
N ARG A 15 -4.28 5.54 2.04
CA ARG A 15 -4.36 6.28 3.31
C ARG A 15 -5.65 7.04 3.48
N ASN A 16 -6.04 7.80 2.46
CA ASN A 16 -7.27 8.60 2.48
C ASN A 16 -8.51 7.71 2.64
N ALA A 17 -8.59 6.61 1.90
CA ALA A 17 -9.71 5.68 2.03
C ALA A 17 -9.76 5.05 3.44
N THR A 18 -8.61 4.59 3.97
CA THR A 18 -8.54 3.95 5.29
C THR A 18 -8.90 4.92 6.43
N GLN A 19 -8.70 6.23 6.26
CA GLN A 19 -9.12 7.24 7.26
C GLN A 19 -10.63 7.32 7.46
N GLY A 20 -11.45 6.89 6.49
CA GLY A 20 -12.90 6.90 6.64
C GLY A 20 -13.47 5.76 7.49
N ILE A 21 -12.67 4.72 7.81
CA ILE A 21 -13.10 3.60 8.65
C ILE A 21 -13.37 4.09 10.08
N GLY A 22 -14.50 3.68 10.66
CA GLY A 22 -14.95 4.12 11.98
C GLY A 22 -15.61 5.51 12.00
N THR A 23 -15.83 6.14 10.84
CA THR A 23 -16.51 7.43 10.71
C THR A 23 -17.95 7.28 10.21
N SER A 24 -18.69 8.37 10.10
CA SER A 24 -20.04 8.38 9.48
C SER A 24 -20.06 7.96 8.01
N HIS A 25 -18.90 7.96 7.33
CA HIS A 25 -18.75 7.52 5.94
C HIS A 25 -18.40 6.03 5.82
N ASP A 26 -18.24 5.34 6.96
CA ASP A 26 -17.89 3.94 6.99
C ASP A 26 -19.06 3.05 6.55
N GLY A 27 -19.02 2.65 5.29
CA GLY A 27 -20.00 1.76 4.69
C GLY A 27 -19.42 0.96 3.53
N ALA A 28 -20.23 0.08 2.93
CA ALA A 28 -19.77 -0.87 1.90
C ALA A 28 -19.07 -0.21 0.71
N SER A 29 -19.44 1.02 0.34
CA SER A 29 -18.76 1.77 -0.73
C SER A 29 -17.33 2.11 -0.35
N LEU A 30 -17.12 2.69 0.84
CA LEU A 30 -15.78 3.02 1.34
C LEU A 30 -14.94 1.76 1.53
N ARG A 31 -15.52 0.67 2.06
CA ARG A 31 -14.78 -0.60 2.24
C ARG A 31 -14.25 -1.15 0.92
N ARG A 32 -15.06 -1.10 -0.15
CA ARG A 32 -14.60 -1.46 -1.50
C ARG A 32 -13.53 -0.51 -2.05
N GLU A 33 -13.61 0.78 -1.70
CA GLU A 33 -12.59 1.75 -2.07
C GLU A 33 -11.25 1.45 -1.39
N VAL A 34 -11.27 1.17 -0.08
CA VAL A 34 -10.09 0.76 0.71
C VAL A 34 -9.44 -0.48 0.11
N GLU A 35 -10.23 -1.51 -0.17
CA GLU A 35 -9.79 -2.76 -0.80
C GLU A 35 -9.18 -2.52 -2.19
N THR A 36 -9.83 -1.70 -3.01
CA THR A 36 -9.36 -1.36 -4.36
C THR A 36 -8.08 -0.55 -4.33
N ALA A 37 -7.99 0.46 -3.47
CA ALA A 37 -6.80 1.27 -3.29
C ALA A 37 -5.62 0.45 -2.74
N GLY A 38 -5.87 -0.46 -1.79
CA GLY A 38 -4.86 -1.38 -1.28
C GLY A 38 -4.29 -2.29 -2.38
N ARG A 39 -5.15 -2.90 -3.20
CA ARG A 39 -4.73 -3.71 -4.35
C ARG A 39 -3.94 -2.90 -5.38
N ALA A 40 -4.36 -1.67 -5.67
CA ALA A 40 -3.67 -0.81 -6.62
C ALA A 40 -2.27 -0.43 -6.10
N CYS A 41 -2.15 -0.11 -4.81
CA CYS A 41 -0.87 0.17 -4.16
C CYS A 41 0.08 -1.04 -4.20
N LEU A 42 -0.45 -2.25 -3.97
CA LEU A 42 0.32 -3.48 -4.13
C LEU A 42 0.86 -3.63 -5.57
N LYS A 43 -0.01 -3.54 -6.58
CA LYS A 43 0.41 -3.67 -7.99
C LYS A 43 1.46 -2.64 -8.37
N ALA A 44 1.32 -1.40 -7.91
CA ALA A 44 2.32 -0.36 -8.12
C ALA A 44 3.67 -0.72 -7.48
N CYS A 45 3.65 -1.25 -6.26
CA CYS A 45 4.86 -1.70 -5.58
C CYS A 45 5.55 -2.87 -6.31
N GLU A 46 4.79 -3.84 -6.82
CA GLU A 46 5.32 -4.94 -7.62
C GLU A 46 5.94 -4.48 -8.94
N ALA A 47 5.27 -3.57 -9.64
CA ALA A 47 5.78 -2.98 -10.88
C ALA A 47 7.07 -2.19 -10.64
N ALA A 48 7.12 -1.38 -9.58
CA ALA A 48 8.31 -0.64 -9.20
C ALA A 48 9.45 -1.58 -8.78
N LYS A 49 9.17 -2.63 -7.98
CA LYS A 49 10.16 -3.66 -7.61
C LYS A 49 10.80 -4.29 -8.85
N ASN A 50 9.99 -4.71 -9.83
CA ASN A 50 10.47 -5.37 -11.04
C ASN A 50 11.29 -4.43 -11.95
N CYS A 51 11.15 -3.10 -11.77
CA CYS A 51 11.95 -2.11 -12.48
C CYS A 51 13.25 -1.74 -11.73
N VAL A 52 13.18 -1.65 -10.40
CA VAL A 52 14.32 -1.27 -9.54
C VAL A 52 15.32 -2.41 -9.41
N LEU A 53 14.86 -3.66 -9.15
CA LEU A 53 15.77 -4.78 -8.89
C LEU A 53 16.79 -5.06 -10.01
N PRO A 54 16.42 -5.07 -11.30
CA PRO A 54 17.38 -5.31 -12.39
C PRO A 54 18.44 -4.22 -12.51
N GLN A 55 18.13 -2.99 -12.07
CA GLN A 55 19.02 -1.83 -12.21
C GLN A 55 20.03 -1.71 -11.06
N LEU A 56 19.88 -2.46 -9.97
CA LEU A 56 20.84 -2.56 -8.85
C LEU A 56 22.25 -3.00 -9.30
N ARG A 57 22.38 -3.63 -10.48
CA ARG A 57 23.67 -4.15 -10.97
C ARG A 57 24.49 -3.14 -11.78
N HIS A 58 23.95 -1.95 -12.09
CA HIS A 58 24.53 -1.00 -13.06
C HIS A 58 24.79 0.41 -12.48
N GLU A 59 25.13 0.52 -11.19
CA GLU A 59 24.84 1.71 -10.38
C GLU A 59 25.53 3.05 -10.73
N GLY A 60 24.73 4.12 -10.59
CA GLY A 60 25.12 5.53 -10.41
C GLY A 60 24.15 6.24 -9.43
N VAL A 61 24.50 7.43 -8.93
CA VAL A 61 23.86 8.13 -7.79
C VAL A 61 22.33 8.33 -7.90
N GLU A 62 21.81 8.59 -9.10
CA GLU A 62 20.36 8.81 -9.33
C GLU A 62 19.52 7.55 -9.11
N PHE A 63 20.10 6.36 -9.32
CA PHE A 63 19.43 5.10 -9.06
C PHE A 63 19.25 4.86 -7.56
N THR A 64 20.28 5.14 -6.76
CA THR A 64 20.24 5.04 -5.28
C THR A 64 19.13 5.91 -4.68
N ARG A 65 18.93 7.12 -5.23
CA ARG A 65 17.83 8.01 -4.81
C ARG A 65 16.45 7.39 -5.09
N HIS A 66 16.24 6.84 -6.28
CA HIS A 66 14.97 6.22 -6.63
C HIS A 66 14.69 4.92 -5.86
N ALA A 67 15.72 4.12 -5.60
CA ALA A 67 15.61 2.93 -4.75
C ALA A 67 15.22 3.31 -3.32
N SER A 68 15.84 4.36 -2.75
CA SER A 68 15.51 4.84 -1.41
C SER A 68 14.06 5.33 -1.31
N GLN A 69 13.58 6.08 -2.31
CA GLN A 69 12.19 6.53 -2.38
C GLN A 69 11.21 5.35 -2.49
N PHE A 70 11.56 4.33 -3.29
CA PHE A 70 10.74 3.13 -3.43
C PHE A 70 10.65 2.35 -2.11
N ILE A 71 11.78 2.11 -1.43
CA ILE A 71 11.83 1.46 -0.12
C ILE A 71 10.94 2.21 0.88
N GLY A 72 11.03 3.54 0.92
CA GLY A 72 10.18 4.38 1.76
C GLY A 72 8.69 4.20 1.47
N CYS A 73 8.29 4.13 0.18
CA CYS A 73 6.90 3.89 -0.20
C CYS A 73 6.39 2.51 0.25
N VAL A 74 7.20 1.46 0.08
CA VAL A 74 6.83 0.10 0.50
C VAL A 74 6.70 0.01 2.02
N ALA A 75 7.64 0.56 2.78
CA ALA A 75 7.58 0.60 4.24
C ALA A 75 6.32 1.32 4.72
N ALA A 76 6.02 2.48 4.13
CA ALA A 76 4.83 3.26 4.44
C ALA A 76 3.52 2.53 4.07
N TYR A 77 3.52 1.76 2.99
CA TYR A 77 2.39 0.91 2.60
C TYR A 77 2.14 -0.21 3.61
N VAL A 78 3.18 -0.90 4.08
CA VAL A 78 3.05 -1.97 5.10
C VAL A 78 2.49 -1.42 6.41
N VAL A 79 2.95 -0.25 6.85
CA VAL A 79 2.40 0.43 8.03
C VAL A 79 0.91 0.72 7.84
N GLU A 80 0.53 1.22 6.66
CA GLU A 80 -0.87 1.51 6.36
C GLU A 80 -1.75 0.26 6.30
N MET A 81 -1.22 -0.86 5.77
CA MET A 81 -1.91 -2.14 5.78
C MET A 81 -2.20 -2.61 7.22
N LYS A 82 -1.22 -2.49 8.11
CA LYS A 82 -1.37 -2.82 9.54
C LYS A 82 -2.44 -1.93 10.19
N ARG A 83 -2.44 -0.62 9.88
CA ARG A 83 -3.46 0.32 10.35
C ARG A 83 -4.85 -0.06 9.86
N CYS A 84 -5.01 -0.39 8.58
CA CYS A 84 -6.28 -0.82 8.00
C CYS A 84 -6.84 -2.05 8.70
N VAL A 85 -6.02 -3.08 8.95
CA VAL A 85 -6.47 -4.28 9.66
C VAL A 85 -6.84 -4.00 11.11
N ALA A 86 -6.10 -3.12 11.81
CA ALA A 86 -6.47 -2.73 13.17
C ALA A 86 -7.83 -2.00 13.20
N LEU A 87 -8.07 -1.10 12.24
CA LEU A 87 -9.33 -0.38 12.10
C LEU A 87 -10.49 -1.31 11.73
N GLU A 88 -10.30 -2.24 10.79
CA GLU A 88 -11.29 -3.26 10.42
C GLU A 88 -11.68 -4.16 11.58
N LYS A 89 -10.73 -4.52 12.45
CA LYS A 89 -11.02 -5.27 13.68
C LYS A 89 -11.79 -4.45 14.71
N THR A 90 -11.49 -3.15 14.80
CA THR A 90 -12.13 -2.25 15.78
C THR A 90 -13.54 -1.86 15.35
N PHE A 91 -13.74 -1.67 14.04
CA PHE A 91 -15.00 -1.29 13.41
C PHE A 91 -15.40 -2.39 12.43
N PRO A 92 -15.93 -3.52 12.91
CA PRO A 92 -16.32 -4.63 12.06
C PRO A 92 -17.51 -4.22 11.18
N ALA A 93 -17.37 -4.45 9.88
CA ALA A 93 -18.44 -4.32 8.91
C ALA A 93 -18.87 -5.73 8.45
N PRO A 94 -20.12 -5.93 7.98
CA PRO A 94 -20.57 -7.22 7.43
C PRO A 94 -19.95 -7.57 6.08
N THR A 95 -18.88 -6.88 5.69
CA THR A 95 -18.12 -7.09 4.45
C THR A 95 -16.85 -7.89 4.74
N GLU A 96 -16.33 -8.59 3.74
CA GLU A 96 -15.02 -9.23 3.85
C GLU A 96 -13.92 -8.20 4.17
N PRO A 97 -12.89 -8.58 4.96
CA PRO A 97 -11.79 -7.69 5.31
C PRO A 97 -10.98 -7.31 4.06
N SER A 98 -10.61 -6.03 3.95
CA SER A 98 -9.89 -5.50 2.80
C SER A 98 -8.46 -6.05 2.68
N ILE A 99 -7.87 -6.46 3.82
CA ILE A 99 -6.56 -7.08 3.90
C ILE A 99 -6.64 -8.32 4.77
N THR A 100 -6.26 -9.47 4.21
CA THR A 100 -6.23 -10.71 4.98
C THR A 100 -4.95 -10.82 5.83
N PRO A 101 -5.00 -11.53 6.98
CA PRO A 101 -3.81 -11.79 7.80
C PRO A 101 -2.68 -12.48 7.03
N GLN A 102 -3.02 -13.32 6.04
CA GLN A 102 -2.05 -14.00 5.19
C GLN A 102 -1.29 -13.02 4.28
N GLN A 103 -1.98 -12.00 3.74
CA GLN A 103 -1.36 -10.95 2.92
C GLN A 103 -0.42 -10.04 3.72
N LEU A 104 -0.66 -9.90 5.04
CA LEU A 104 0.24 -9.21 5.96
C LEU A 104 1.47 -10.05 6.31
N ALA A 105 1.27 -11.32 6.67
CA ALA A 105 2.34 -12.22 7.10
C ALA A 105 3.41 -12.43 6.01
N GLN A 106 3.01 -12.44 4.74
CA GLN A 106 3.95 -12.54 3.61
C GLN A 106 4.86 -11.31 3.43
N ARG A 107 4.66 -10.22 4.20
CA ARG A 107 5.40 -8.96 4.06
C ARG A 107 6.25 -8.57 5.26
N ASP A 108 6.19 -9.35 6.33
CA ASP A 108 7.08 -9.20 7.50
C ASP A 108 8.36 -10.07 7.39
N ASN A 109 8.49 -10.86 6.31
CA ASN A 109 9.69 -11.63 5.91
C ASN A 109 10.49 -10.88 4.84
#